data_AF-X0XY76-F1
#
_entry.id   AF-X0XY76-F1
#
_cell.length_a   1.000
_cell.length_b   1.000
_cell.length_c   1.000
_cell.angle_alpha   90.00
_cell.angle_beta   90.00
_cell.angle_gamma   90.00
#
_symmetry.space_group_name_H-M   'P 1'
#
loop_
_entity.id
_entity.type
_entity.pdbx_description
1 polymer ?
#
loop_
_entity_poly.entity_id
_entity_poly.type
_entity_poly.pdbx_seq_one_letter_code
_entity_poly.pdbx_strand_id
1 'polypeptide(L)'
;ESGEETLSSNLVKVTAGENGSSYFWLIEGLTGYTSHSLTSDFDFIRPNQIENFLVKLLGTNSEVVGIFPSKVHESLHYTIPSVFSLLQQPPLELAFTLFSPPAIGPDFTNYWQPVESGNGYGDLQFSDAVFPACPVTVTHPYQWNGLEFTFIEDTYQIAPDLDLLSYCEFVVNHSINVWGLEPTVLLMETLLPDWPPEKTTTGKDYPDDALDEWRYRLSIYHALLANQDQATAYAQLILDDPASPESRWIE
;
A
#
# COMPACT_ATOMS: atom_id res chain seq x y z
N GLU A 1 5.26 -41.60 -14.05
CA GLU A 1 4.37 -40.75 -14.86
C GLU A 1 5.17 -40.25 -16.05
N SER A 2 4.69 -40.50 -17.27
CA SER A 2 5.30 -40.00 -18.49
C SER A 2 4.97 -38.51 -18.58
N GLY A 3 5.93 -37.64 -18.27
CA GLY A 3 5.77 -36.22 -18.53
C GLY A 3 5.56 -36.03 -20.03
N GLU A 4 4.38 -35.58 -20.44
CA GLU A 4 4.19 -35.06 -21.79
C GLU A 4 5.18 -33.92 -21.99
N GLU A 5 6.00 -34.02 -23.02
CA GLU A 5 6.98 -33.00 -23.36
C GLU A 5 6.23 -31.70 -23.68
N THR A 6 6.40 -30.70 -22.83
CA THR A 6 5.78 -29.38 -23.00
C THR A 6 6.56 -28.61 -24.05
N LEU A 7 5.88 -28.18 -25.11
CA LEU A 7 6.45 -27.36 -26.18
C LEU A 7 6.42 -25.88 -25.83
N SER A 8 5.27 -25.41 -25.34
CA SER A 8 5.06 -24.02 -24.95
C SER A 8 3.98 -23.91 -23.88
N SER A 9 3.95 -22.78 -23.17
CA SER A 9 2.93 -22.47 -22.18
C SER A 9 2.67 -20.97 -22.11
N ASN A 10 1.41 -20.56 -22.02
CA ASN A 10 1.02 -19.16 -22.10
C ASN A 10 -0.13 -18.84 -21.14
N LEU A 11 -0.08 -17.64 -20.56
CA LEU A 11 -1.23 -17.06 -19.87
C LEU A 11 -2.21 -16.51 -20.91
N VAL A 12 -3.45 -16.99 -20.88
CA VAL A 12 -4.52 -16.57 -21.78
C VAL A 12 -5.54 -15.76 -20.99
N LYS A 13 -5.78 -14.51 -21.40
CA LYS A 13 -6.86 -13.65 -20.90
C LYS A 13 -8.04 -13.68 -21.86
N VAL A 14 -9.20 -14.07 -21.38
CA VAL A 14 -10.48 -13.93 -22.08
C VAL A 14 -11.25 -12.76 -21.45
N THR A 15 -11.74 -11.84 -22.27
CA THR A 15 -12.41 -10.61 -21.80
C THR A 15 -13.72 -10.37 -22.57
N ALA A 16 -14.71 -9.81 -21.88
CA ALA A 16 -15.99 -9.38 -22.43
C ALA A 16 -16.08 -7.84 -22.47
N GLY A 17 -15.05 -7.20 -23.05
CA GLY A 17 -14.91 -5.74 -23.04
C GLY A 17 -14.48 -5.25 -21.66
N GLU A 18 -15.18 -4.27 -21.11
CA GLU A 18 -14.86 -3.73 -19.78
C GLU A 18 -15.41 -4.62 -18.64
N ASN A 19 -16.34 -5.54 -18.91
CA ASN A 19 -17.09 -6.34 -17.91
C ASN A 19 -16.29 -7.45 -17.21
N GLY A 20 -14.97 -7.29 -17.11
CA GLY A 20 -14.07 -8.23 -16.46
C GLY A 20 -13.37 -9.21 -17.40
N SER A 21 -12.72 -10.19 -16.79
CA SER A 21 -11.90 -11.18 -17.51
C SER A 21 -11.74 -12.49 -16.75
N SER A 22 -11.43 -13.54 -17.50
CA SER A 22 -11.00 -14.83 -16.96
C SER A 22 -9.64 -15.21 -17.53
N TYR A 23 -8.83 -15.86 -16.69
CA TYR A 23 -7.46 -16.23 -16.99
C TYR A 23 -7.29 -17.75 -16.94
N PHE A 24 -6.58 -18.26 -17.93
CA PHE A 24 -6.25 -19.67 -18.09
C PHE A 24 -4.75 -19.84 -18.31
N TRP A 25 -4.19 -20.90 -17.76
CA TRP A 25 -2.86 -21.39 -18.13
C TRP A 25 -3.01 -22.43 -19.23
N LEU A 26 -2.56 -22.08 -20.44
CA LEU A 26 -2.62 -22.95 -21.61
C LEU A 26 -1.25 -23.60 -21.83
N ILE A 27 -1.23 -24.93 -21.93
CA ILE A 27 -0.03 -25.73 -22.16
C ILE A 27 -0.17 -26.44 -23.50
N GLU A 28 0.83 -26.30 -24.36
CA GLU A 28 0.96 -27.00 -25.63
C GLU A 28 1.86 -28.23 -25.45
N GLY A 29 1.30 -29.41 -25.71
CA GLY A 29 2.03 -30.67 -25.79
C GLY A 29 2.12 -31.19 -27.23
N LEU A 30 2.81 -32.31 -27.41
CA LEU A 30 2.97 -32.96 -28.72
C LEU A 30 1.64 -33.41 -29.37
N THR A 31 0.62 -33.66 -28.56
CA THR A 31 -0.64 -34.29 -28.95
C THR A 31 -1.83 -33.34 -28.92
N GLY A 32 -1.68 -32.13 -28.38
CA GLY A 32 -2.75 -31.14 -28.25
C GLY A 32 -2.48 -30.08 -27.20
N TYR A 33 -3.56 -29.44 -26.74
CA TYR A 33 -3.52 -28.36 -25.75
C TYR A 33 -4.27 -28.77 -24.48
N THR A 34 -3.69 -28.47 -23.32
CA THR A 34 -4.32 -28.61 -22.01
C THR A 34 -4.50 -27.22 -21.40
N SER A 35 -5.68 -26.96 -20.84
CA SER A 35 -6.01 -25.66 -20.23
C SER A 35 -6.38 -25.84 -18.77
N HIS A 36 -5.80 -25.02 -17.90
CA HIS A 36 -6.16 -24.92 -16.48
C HIS A 36 -6.75 -23.54 -16.19
N SER A 37 -7.96 -23.51 -15.62
CA SER A 37 -8.56 -22.26 -15.14
C SER A 37 -7.79 -21.74 -13.94
N LEU A 38 -7.48 -20.44 -13.93
CA LEU A 38 -6.82 -19.77 -12.80
C LEU A 38 -7.86 -18.95 -12.00
N THR A 39 -8.42 -17.91 -12.63
CA THR A 39 -9.41 -17.03 -11.99
C THR A 39 -10.42 -16.49 -13.01
N SER A 40 -11.54 -15.99 -12.51
CA SER A 40 -12.61 -15.37 -13.28
C SER A 40 -13.24 -14.25 -12.47
N ASP A 41 -13.18 -13.03 -12.98
CA ASP A 41 -13.71 -11.82 -12.34
C ASP A 41 -14.64 -11.07 -13.29
N PHE A 42 -15.66 -11.76 -13.82
CA PHE A 42 -16.71 -11.12 -14.63
C PHE A 42 -17.71 -10.40 -13.71
N ASP A 43 -17.73 -9.07 -13.76
CA ASP A 43 -18.76 -8.23 -13.14
C ASP A 43 -19.35 -7.28 -14.20
N PHE A 44 -20.62 -7.48 -14.51
CA PHE A 44 -21.37 -6.69 -15.51
C PHE A 44 -22.06 -5.45 -14.90
N ILE A 45 -22.03 -5.31 -13.57
CA ILE A 45 -22.60 -4.18 -12.84
C ILE A 45 -21.50 -3.18 -12.50
N ARG A 46 -20.37 -3.67 -11.98
CA ARG A 46 -19.18 -2.90 -11.59
C ARG A 46 -17.92 -3.53 -12.19
N PRO A 47 -17.66 -3.28 -13.49
CA PRO A 47 -16.51 -3.84 -14.18
C PRO A 47 -15.18 -3.54 -13.47
N ASN A 48 -14.47 -4.58 -13.07
CA ASN A 48 -13.12 -4.47 -12.53
C ASN A 48 -12.08 -4.49 -13.65
N GLN A 49 -11.09 -3.61 -13.55
CA GLN A 49 -9.88 -3.71 -14.37
C GLN A 49 -8.96 -4.74 -13.73
N ILE A 50 -8.55 -5.77 -14.48
CA ILE A 50 -7.67 -6.83 -13.97
C ILE A 50 -6.29 -6.73 -14.61
N GLU A 51 -5.28 -6.66 -13.74
CA GLU A 51 -3.87 -6.70 -14.07
C GLU A 51 -3.25 -8.05 -13.69
N ASN A 52 -2.06 -8.31 -14.23
CA ASN A 52 -1.31 -9.53 -13.95
C ASN A 52 0.19 -9.29 -14.05
N PHE A 53 0.96 -10.15 -13.41
CA PHE A 53 2.40 -10.27 -13.59
C PHE A 53 2.79 -11.74 -13.74
N LEU A 54 3.86 -12.00 -14.50
CA LEU A 54 4.51 -13.31 -14.60
C LEU A 54 5.98 -13.13 -14.21
N VAL A 55 6.41 -13.80 -13.14
CA VAL A 55 7.73 -13.58 -12.56
C VAL A 55 8.24 -14.82 -11.85
N LYS A 56 9.55 -14.90 -11.63
CA LYS A 56 10.19 -15.96 -10.86
C LYS A 56 10.23 -15.60 -9.39
N LEU A 57 9.24 -16.04 -8.59
CA LEU A 57 9.22 -15.79 -7.14
C LEU A 57 9.74 -16.96 -6.31
N LEU A 58 9.57 -18.20 -6.76
CA LEU A 58 9.89 -19.40 -5.96
C LEU A 58 11.28 -19.98 -6.30
N GLY A 59 12.24 -19.12 -6.67
CA GLY A 59 13.60 -19.48 -7.08
C GLY A 59 13.84 -19.41 -8.61
N THR A 60 15.04 -19.83 -9.05
CA THR A 60 15.59 -19.52 -10.39
C THR A 60 14.82 -20.07 -11.59
N ASN A 61 13.99 -21.10 -11.40
CA ASN A 61 13.23 -21.76 -12.48
C ASN A 61 11.72 -21.83 -12.19
N SER A 62 11.25 -21.12 -11.17
CA SER A 62 9.87 -21.26 -10.70
C SER A 62 9.07 -20.02 -11.03
N GLU A 63 8.40 -20.04 -12.18
CA GLU A 63 7.49 -18.97 -12.57
C GLU A 63 6.19 -19.05 -11.77
N VAL A 64 5.71 -17.88 -11.38
CA VAL A 64 4.39 -17.69 -10.80
C VAL A 64 3.65 -16.62 -11.58
N VAL A 65 2.34 -16.75 -11.61
CA VAL A 65 1.46 -15.73 -12.17
C VAL A 65 0.64 -15.11 -11.05
N GLY A 66 0.66 -13.79 -10.94
CA GLY A 66 -0.20 -13.03 -10.04
C GLY A 66 -1.29 -12.33 -10.85
N ILE A 67 -2.53 -12.36 -10.35
CA ILE A 67 -3.68 -11.76 -11.00
C ILE A 67 -4.48 -11.00 -9.95
N PHE A 68 -4.79 -9.72 -10.21
CA PHE A 68 -5.47 -8.85 -9.25
C PHE A 68 -6.32 -7.78 -9.93
N PRO A 69 -7.41 -7.33 -9.28
CA PRO A 69 -8.15 -6.16 -9.75
C PRO A 69 -7.34 -4.91 -9.45
N SER A 70 -6.98 -4.10 -10.44
CA SER A 70 -6.23 -2.85 -10.26
C SER A 70 -7.11 -1.68 -9.83
N LYS A 71 -8.42 -1.75 -10.11
CA LYS A 71 -9.40 -0.78 -9.62
C LYS A 71 -10.46 -1.48 -8.81
N VAL A 72 -10.58 -1.11 -7.54
CA VAL A 72 -11.60 -1.65 -6.63
C VAL A 72 -12.53 -0.51 -6.23
N HIS A 73 -13.78 -0.56 -6.68
CA HIS A 73 -14.74 0.49 -6.40
C HIS A 73 -15.22 0.45 -4.94
N GLU A 74 -15.29 1.61 -4.31
CA GLU A 74 -15.94 1.81 -2.99
C GLU A 74 -15.31 0.98 -1.84
N SER A 75 -14.05 0.57 -1.98
CA SER A 75 -13.30 -0.12 -0.92
C SER A 75 -12.36 0.84 -0.20
N LEU A 76 -12.12 0.57 1.07
CA LEU A 76 -11.04 1.19 1.86
C LEU A 76 -9.82 0.27 1.98
N HIS A 77 -9.94 -0.98 1.52
CA HIS A 77 -8.91 -2.00 1.59
C HIS A 77 -8.60 -2.51 0.18
N TYR A 78 -7.32 -2.75 -0.08
CA TYR A 78 -6.89 -3.43 -1.30
C TYR A 78 -7.27 -4.90 -1.30
N THR A 79 -7.30 -5.47 -2.50
CA THR A 79 -7.59 -6.89 -2.70
C THR A 79 -6.28 -7.64 -2.91
N ILE A 80 -6.09 -8.73 -2.17
CA ILE A 80 -4.94 -9.63 -2.31
C ILE A 80 -4.99 -10.31 -3.69
N PRO A 81 -3.86 -10.42 -4.42
CA PRO A 81 -3.79 -11.09 -5.70
C PRO A 81 -4.00 -12.60 -5.53
N SER A 82 -4.62 -13.23 -6.52
CA SER A 82 -4.49 -14.67 -6.69
C SER A 82 -3.14 -14.96 -7.34
N VAL A 83 -2.28 -15.71 -6.64
CA VAL A 83 -0.91 -16.04 -7.11
C VAL A 83 -0.83 -17.54 -7.32
N PHE A 84 -0.44 -17.97 -8.51
CA PHE A 84 -0.37 -19.39 -8.87
C PHE A 84 1.06 -19.81 -9.22
N SER A 85 1.54 -20.87 -8.58
CA SER A 85 2.77 -21.56 -8.95
C SER A 85 2.57 -22.44 -10.17
N LEU A 86 3.46 -22.29 -11.15
CA LEU A 86 3.45 -23.03 -12.41
C LEU A 86 4.37 -24.26 -12.38
N LEU A 87 4.92 -24.61 -11.20
CA LEU A 87 5.82 -25.76 -11.02
C LEU A 87 5.14 -27.12 -11.18
N GLN A 88 3.82 -27.16 -11.08
CA GLN A 88 3.02 -28.37 -11.20
C GLN A 88 1.78 -28.11 -12.05
N GLN A 89 1.19 -29.20 -12.56
CA GLN A 89 -0.04 -29.17 -13.32
C GLN A 89 -1.09 -30.02 -12.59
N PRO A 90 -2.26 -29.47 -12.22
CA PRO A 90 -2.67 -28.07 -12.40
C PRO A 90 -1.84 -27.08 -11.56
N PRO A 91 -1.78 -25.79 -11.96
CA PRO A 91 -1.17 -24.73 -11.17
C PRO A 91 -1.71 -24.69 -9.75
N LEU A 92 -0.82 -24.44 -8.78
CA LEU A 92 -1.16 -24.39 -7.36
C LEU A 92 -1.30 -22.94 -6.90
N GLU A 93 -2.44 -22.56 -6.35
CA GLU A 93 -2.59 -21.24 -5.72
C GLU A 93 -1.77 -21.16 -4.42
N LEU A 94 -0.98 -20.09 -4.31
CA LEU A 94 -0.13 -19.79 -3.16
C LEU A 94 -0.93 -19.00 -2.13
N ALA A 95 -0.78 -19.38 -0.86
CA ALA A 95 -1.54 -18.78 0.23
C ALA A 95 -0.95 -17.44 0.69
N PHE A 96 -1.80 -16.61 1.28
CA PHE A 96 -1.43 -15.43 2.06
C PHE A 96 -1.86 -15.65 3.51
N THR A 97 -1.07 -15.16 4.45
CA THR A 97 -1.44 -15.20 5.88
C THR A 97 -2.74 -14.41 6.09
N LEU A 98 -3.61 -14.91 6.97
CA LEU A 98 -4.87 -14.27 7.36
C LEU A 98 -4.62 -13.04 8.26
N PHE A 99 -4.02 -12.01 7.71
CA PHE A 99 -3.88 -10.71 8.33
C PHE A 99 -4.73 -9.70 7.55
N SER A 100 -5.46 -8.85 8.26
CA SER A 100 -6.16 -7.71 7.66
C SER A 100 -5.29 -6.48 7.85
N PRO A 101 -4.54 -6.08 6.82
CA PRO A 101 -3.70 -4.89 6.87
C PRO A 101 -4.56 -3.62 7.04
N PRO A 102 -3.97 -2.51 7.51
CA PRO A 102 -4.69 -1.25 7.67
C PRO A 102 -5.41 -0.83 6.40
N ALA A 103 -6.50 -0.08 6.58
CA ALA A 103 -7.19 0.53 5.44
C ALA A 103 -6.27 1.55 4.76
N ILE A 104 -6.28 1.59 3.43
CA ILE A 104 -5.51 2.57 2.64
C ILE A 104 -6.24 3.91 2.64
N GLY A 105 -7.57 3.89 2.50
CA GLY A 105 -8.39 5.07 2.31
C GLY A 105 -9.21 4.98 1.02
N PRO A 106 -10.00 6.00 0.69
CA PRO A 106 -10.78 6.02 -0.55
C PRO A 106 -9.90 6.26 -1.79
N ASP A 107 -10.40 5.85 -2.96
CA ASP A 107 -9.84 6.16 -4.29
C ASP A 107 -8.39 5.69 -4.54
N PHE A 108 -7.97 4.63 -3.85
CA PHE A 108 -6.67 4.00 -4.06
C PHE A 108 -6.62 3.16 -5.34
N THR A 109 -5.44 3.02 -5.95
CA THR A 109 -5.19 2.07 -7.05
C THR A 109 -4.55 0.80 -6.49
N ASN A 110 -5.10 -0.36 -6.85
CA ASN A 110 -4.58 -1.63 -6.35
C ASN A 110 -3.41 -2.12 -7.20
N TYR A 111 -2.20 -1.65 -6.90
CA TYR A 111 -1.01 -2.03 -7.65
C TYR A 111 -0.15 -3.04 -6.89
N TRP A 112 0.03 -4.21 -7.50
CA TRP A 112 0.88 -5.28 -6.99
C TRP A 112 2.07 -5.51 -7.90
N GLN A 113 3.24 -5.64 -7.30
CA GLN A 113 4.47 -5.92 -8.02
C GLN A 113 5.34 -6.95 -7.29
N PRO A 114 6.10 -7.76 -8.04
CA PRO A 114 7.17 -8.55 -7.48
C PRO A 114 8.36 -7.68 -7.08
N VAL A 115 9.01 -8.01 -5.98
CA VAL A 115 10.22 -7.34 -5.49
C VAL A 115 11.30 -8.40 -5.26
N GLU A 116 12.53 -8.10 -5.65
CA GLU A 116 13.65 -9.00 -5.37
C GLU A 116 13.91 -9.06 -3.86
N SER A 117 13.96 -10.28 -3.31
CA SER A 117 14.32 -10.49 -1.92
C SER A 117 15.77 -10.97 -1.80
N GLY A 118 16.45 -10.53 -0.74
CA GLY A 118 17.84 -10.95 -0.46
C GLY A 118 18.01 -12.42 -0.10
N ASN A 119 16.91 -13.17 0.05
CA ASN A 119 16.88 -14.59 0.43
C ASN A 119 16.87 -15.56 -0.76
N GLY A 120 16.88 -15.08 -2.01
CA GLY A 120 16.84 -15.90 -3.23
C GLY A 120 15.44 -16.30 -3.68
N TYR A 121 14.40 -15.89 -2.95
CA TYR A 121 13.01 -15.87 -3.39
C TYR A 121 12.64 -14.44 -3.82
N GLY A 122 11.49 -14.30 -4.47
CA GLY A 122 10.88 -13.00 -4.71
C GLY A 122 9.79 -12.74 -3.69
N ASP A 123 9.71 -11.49 -3.24
CA ASP A 123 8.65 -10.98 -2.38
C ASP A 123 7.58 -10.30 -3.24
N LEU A 124 6.43 -10.00 -2.64
CA LEU A 124 5.36 -9.22 -3.26
C LEU A 124 5.19 -7.92 -2.50
N GLN A 125 4.78 -6.89 -3.22
CA GLN A 125 4.49 -5.60 -2.63
C GLN A 125 3.21 -5.06 -3.24
N PHE A 126 2.30 -4.66 -2.37
CA PHE A 126 1.26 -3.70 -2.71
C PHE A 126 1.82 -2.29 -2.53
N SER A 127 1.52 -1.39 -3.46
CA SER A 127 1.83 0.03 -3.31
C SER A 127 0.74 0.90 -3.89
N ASP A 128 0.49 2.04 -3.27
CA ASP A 128 -0.33 3.10 -3.87
C ASP A 128 0.09 4.48 -3.40
N ALA A 129 -0.22 5.50 -4.20
CA ALA A 129 -0.03 6.90 -3.84
C ALA A 129 -1.40 7.56 -3.62
N VAL A 130 -1.70 7.88 -2.36
CA VAL A 130 -2.95 8.51 -1.94
C VAL A 130 -2.75 10.01 -1.67
N PHE A 131 -3.85 10.76 -1.64
CA PHE A 131 -3.90 12.19 -1.35
C PHE A 131 -3.06 13.05 -2.31
N PRO A 132 -3.57 13.37 -3.52
CA PRO A 132 -2.77 14.05 -4.54
C PRO A 132 -2.24 15.43 -4.11
N ALA A 133 -2.89 16.10 -3.15
CA ALA A 133 -2.44 17.39 -2.64
C ALA A 133 -1.35 17.29 -1.55
N CYS A 134 -1.18 16.11 -0.95
CA CYS A 134 -0.08 15.82 -0.03
C CYS A 134 0.28 14.34 -0.19
N PRO A 135 1.00 13.99 -1.26
CA PRO A 135 1.18 12.61 -1.67
C PRO A 135 1.80 11.75 -0.56
N VAL A 136 1.10 10.67 -0.23
CA VAL A 136 1.61 9.60 0.64
C VAL A 136 1.62 8.33 -0.16
N THR A 137 2.81 7.79 -0.39
CA THR A 137 2.98 6.45 -0.93
C THR A 137 2.91 5.46 0.22
N VAL A 138 1.88 4.63 0.21
CA VAL A 138 1.71 3.51 1.14
C VAL A 138 2.26 2.25 0.48
N THR A 139 3.00 1.46 1.23
CA THR A 139 3.61 0.22 0.75
C THR A 139 3.42 -0.88 1.77
N HIS A 140 2.80 -1.97 1.33
CA HIS A 140 2.55 -3.16 2.15
C HIS A 140 3.35 -4.34 1.58
N PRO A 141 4.50 -4.67 2.18
CA PRO A 141 5.35 -5.78 1.74
C PRO A 141 4.85 -7.12 2.26
N TYR A 142 4.97 -8.14 1.42
CA TYR A 142 4.64 -9.54 1.69
C TYR A 142 5.83 -10.42 1.34
N GLN A 143 6.37 -11.09 2.35
CA GLN A 143 7.51 -11.99 2.18
C GLN A 143 7.05 -13.43 1.99
N TRP A 144 7.65 -14.13 1.03
CA TRP A 144 7.45 -15.57 0.90
C TRP A 144 8.25 -16.34 1.94
N ASN A 145 7.58 -17.11 2.80
CA ASN A 145 8.24 -17.88 3.87
C ASN A 145 8.48 -19.37 3.52
N GLY A 146 8.13 -19.80 2.30
CA GLY A 146 8.18 -21.20 1.87
C GLY A 146 6.82 -21.91 1.86
N LEU A 147 5.81 -21.34 2.53
CA LEU A 147 4.46 -21.89 2.63
C LEU A 147 3.39 -20.88 2.20
N GLU A 148 3.54 -19.64 2.64
CA GLU A 148 2.60 -18.55 2.39
C GLU A 148 3.33 -17.19 2.31
N PHE A 149 2.65 -16.21 1.74
CA PHE A 149 3.05 -14.81 1.78
C PHE A 149 2.61 -14.19 3.11
N THR A 150 3.59 -13.73 3.90
CA THR A 150 3.36 -13.11 5.20
C THR A 150 3.62 -11.62 5.12
N PHE A 151 2.67 -10.83 5.62
CA PHE A 151 2.82 -9.38 5.77
C PHE A 151 3.95 -9.06 6.76
N ILE A 152 4.80 -8.08 6.45
CA ILE A 152 5.91 -7.67 7.31
C ILE A 152 5.54 -6.42 8.12
N GLU A 153 5.72 -5.24 7.55
CA GLU A 153 5.46 -3.95 8.20
C GLU A 153 5.22 -2.91 7.10
N ASP A 154 4.26 -2.02 7.33
CA ASP A 154 3.95 -0.95 6.38
C ASP A 154 5.10 0.03 6.28
N THR A 155 5.28 0.57 5.08
CA THR A 155 6.15 1.73 4.88
C THR A 155 5.36 2.86 4.25
N TYR A 156 5.58 4.06 4.77
CA TYR A 156 4.94 5.28 4.33
C TYR A 156 6.03 6.23 3.84
N GLN A 157 5.94 6.65 2.59
CA GLN A 157 6.80 7.67 2.03
C GLN A 157 5.97 8.92 1.76
N ILE A 158 6.39 10.03 2.33
CA ILE A 158 5.65 11.29 2.27
C ILE A 158 6.48 12.27 1.46
N ALA A 159 5.86 12.86 0.44
CA ALA A 159 6.49 13.83 -0.43
C ALA A 159 5.57 15.05 -0.54
N PRO A 160 5.58 15.95 0.47
CA PRO A 160 4.66 17.07 0.49
C PRO A 160 4.99 18.03 -0.66
N ASP A 161 3.94 18.48 -1.34
CA ASP A 161 4.04 19.59 -2.28
C ASP A 161 3.87 20.89 -1.49
N LEU A 162 4.91 21.73 -1.45
CA LEU A 162 4.92 22.97 -0.69
C LEU A 162 3.83 23.95 -1.16
N ASP A 163 3.46 23.91 -2.45
CA ASP A 163 2.38 24.75 -2.99
C ASP A 163 0.99 24.31 -2.49
N LEU A 164 0.88 23.08 -1.98
CA LEU A 164 -0.36 22.45 -1.51
C LEU A 164 -0.32 22.06 -0.03
N LEU A 165 0.67 22.54 0.73
CA LEU A 165 0.91 22.16 2.12
C LEU A 165 -0.33 22.33 3.03
N SER A 166 -1.18 23.32 2.75
CA SER A 166 -2.43 23.56 3.50
C SER A 166 -3.41 22.37 3.45
N TYR A 167 -3.32 21.51 2.44
CA TYR A 167 -4.14 20.29 2.33
C TYR A 167 -3.58 19.11 3.13
N CYS A 168 -2.30 19.15 3.54
CA CYS A 168 -1.67 18.08 4.33
C CYS A 168 -2.33 17.89 5.71
N GLU A 169 -3.02 18.90 6.24
CA GLU A 169 -3.79 18.78 7.48
C GLU A 169 -4.86 17.68 7.39
N PHE A 170 -5.54 17.58 6.23
CA PHE A 170 -6.54 16.55 6.01
C PHE A 170 -5.93 15.14 6.01
N VAL A 171 -4.71 15.01 5.50
CA VAL A 171 -3.99 13.74 5.47
C VAL A 171 -3.59 13.31 6.88
N VAL A 172 -3.06 14.23 7.69
CA VAL A 172 -2.74 13.96 9.10
C VAL A 172 -3.99 13.60 9.91
N ASN A 173 -5.10 14.27 9.65
CA ASN A 173 -6.38 13.95 10.31
C ASN A 173 -6.96 12.63 9.81
N HIS A 174 -6.71 12.22 8.57
CA HIS A 174 -7.07 10.90 8.08
C HIS A 174 -6.20 9.81 8.70
N SER A 175 -4.88 9.99 8.70
CA SER A 175 -3.93 8.98 9.16
C SER A 175 -4.17 8.59 10.61
N ILE A 176 -4.48 9.55 11.49
CA ILE A 176 -4.70 9.24 12.91
C ILE A 176 -5.94 8.37 13.13
N ASN A 177 -6.93 8.47 12.24
CA ASN A 177 -8.18 7.72 12.34
C ASN A 177 -8.14 6.39 11.58
N VAL A 178 -7.30 6.27 10.56
CA VAL A 178 -7.33 5.14 9.61
C VAL A 178 -6.06 4.30 9.65
N TRP A 179 -4.88 4.93 9.74
CA TRP A 179 -3.57 4.26 9.70
C TRP A 179 -2.97 4.06 11.09
N GLY A 180 -3.36 4.89 12.05
CA GLY A 180 -2.91 4.84 13.44
C GLY A 180 -1.85 5.87 13.78
N LEU A 181 -1.26 5.73 14.96
CA LEU A 181 -0.37 6.73 15.56
C LEU A 181 1.00 6.82 14.86
N GLU A 182 1.64 5.69 14.58
CA GLU A 182 3.00 5.69 14.01
C GLU A 182 3.06 6.40 12.63
N PRO A 183 2.18 6.11 11.66
CA PRO A 183 2.19 6.80 10.37
C PRO A 183 1.84 8.29 10.52
N THR A 184 0.97 8.62 11.48
CA THR A 184 0.60 10.01 11.79
C THR A 184 1.77 10.81 12.33
N VAL A 185 2.54 10.25 13.25
CA VAL A 185 3.75 10.89 13.77
C VAL A 185 4.73 11.13 12.63
N LEU A 186 5.01 10.12 11.80
CA LEU A 186 5.91 10.26 10.66
C LEU A 186 5.46 11.37 9.70
N LEU A 187 4.16 11.44 9.39
CA LEU A 187 3.56 12.53 8.61
C LEU A 187 3.81 13.90 9.24
N MET A 188 3.45 14.03 10.51
CA MET A 188 3.57 15.29 11.23
C MET A 188 5.01 15.78 11.35
N GLU A 189 5.97 14.88 11.59
CA GLU A 189 7.39 15.19 11.66
C GLU A 189 7.96 15.58 10.29
N THR A 190 7.53 14.90 9.23
CA THR A 190 7.95 15.23 7.85
C THR A 190 7.49 16.62 7.44
N LEU A 191 6.30 17.03 7.88
CA LEU A 191 5.71 18.34 7.56
C LEU A 191 6.23 19.47 8.45
N LEU A 192 6.81 19.15 9.61
CA LEU A 192 7.20 20.12 10.63
C LEU A 192 8.11 21.25 10.13
N PRO A 193 9.09 21.03 9.23
CA PRO A 193 9.97 22.10 8.76
C PRO A 193 9.25 23.23 8.02
N ASP A 194 8.13 22.92 7.36
CA ASP A 194 7.37 23.85 6.53
C ASP A 194 6.02 24.25 7.16
N TRP A 195 5.67 23.65 8.31
CA TRP A 195 4.41 23.88 8.99
C TRP A 195 4.48 25.08 9.97
N PRO A 196 3.42 25.91 10.08
CA PRO A 196 2.22 25.93 9.26
C PRO A 196 2.43 26.66 7.92
N PRO A 197 1.64 26.35 6.88
CA PRO A 197 1.56 27.20 5.69
C PRO A 197 0.96 28.57 6.04
N GLU A 198 1.18 29.58 5.20
CA GLU A 198 0.66 30.94 5.45
C GLU A 198 -0.88 30.98 5.54
N LYS A 199 -1.55 30.19 4.68
CA LYS A 199 -3.01 30.18 4.56
C LYS A 199 -3.56 28.76 4.67
N THR A 200 -4.71 28.64 5.31
CA THR A 200 -5.57 27.46 5.28
C THR A 200 -6.13 27.22 3.88
N THR A 201 -6.71 26.04 3.65
CA THR A 201 -7.41 25.70 2.39
C THR A 201 -8.61 26.61 2.08
N THR A 202 -9.06 27.41 3.07
CA THR A 202 -10.13 28.41 2.90
C THR A 202 -9.62 29.83 2.65
N GLY A 203 -8.29 30.03 2.57
CA GLY A 203 -7.64 31.33 2.35
C GLY A 203 -7.53 32.20 3.60
N LYS A 204 -7.85 31.69 4.79
CA LYS A 204 -7.61 32.37 6.08
C LYS A 204 -6.19 32.13 6.56
N ASP A 205 -5.60 33.09 7.26
CA ASP A 205 -4.32 32.90 7.95
C ASP A 205 -4.43 31.78 8.99
N TYR A 206 -3.33 31.02 9.16
CA TYR A 206 -3.21 30.12 10.30
C TYR A 206 -3.10 30.93 11.61
N PRO A 207 -3.57 30.38 12.75
CA PRO A 207 -3.29 30.97 14.06
C PRO A 207 -1.79 31.14 14.30
N ASP A 208 -1.41 32.21 15.00
CA ASP A 208 -0.01 32.52 15.32
C ASP A 208 0.67 31.42 16.17
N ASP A 209 -0.12 30.59 16.85
CA ASP A 209 0.32 29.47 17.70
C ASP A 209 0.15 28.07 17.04
N ALA A 210 -0.12 28.00 15.72
CA ALA A 210 -0.40 26.74 15.03
C ALA A 210 0.80 25.77 14.97
N LEU A 211 2.04 26.29 15.01
CA LEU A 211 3.23 25.45 15.12
C LEU A 211 3.31 24.79 16.52
N ASP A 212 2.93 25.51 17.57
CA ASP A 212 2.93 24.96 18.93
C ASP A 212 1.81 23.93 19.09
N GLU A 213 0.64 24.14 18.47
CA GLU A 213 -0.41 23.11 18.38
C GLU A 213 0.12 21.80 17.79
N TRP A 214 0.90 21.92 16.71
CA TRP A 214 1.47 20.78 16.01
C TRP A 214 2.50 20.03 16.87
N ARG A 215 3.43 20.77 17.50
CA ARG A 215 4.42 20.24 18.44
C ARG A 215 3.74 19.61 19.67
N TYR A 216 2.66 20.21 20.17
CA TYR A 216 1.91 19.68 21.29
C TYR A 216 1.29 18.33 20.96
N ARG A 217 0.63 18.22 19.80
CA ARG A 217 0.09 16.96 19.28
C ARG A 217 1.18 15.90 19.10
N LEU A 218 2.32 16.26 18.52
CA LEU A 218 3.48 15.36 18.41
C LEU A 218 3.97 14.86 19.78
N SER A 219 4.01 15.73 20.79
CA SER A 219 4.42 15.33 22.14
C SER A 219 3.47 14.28 22.73
N ILE A 220 2.16 14.46 22.58
CA ILE A 220 1.15 13.49 23.02
C ILE A 220 1.26 12.19 22.23
N TYR A 221 1.39 12.24 20.91
CA TYR A 221 1.44 11.04 20.08
C TYR A 221 2.67 10.20 20.36
N HIS A 222 3.84 10.83 20.55
CA HIS A 222 5.05 10.12 21.01
C HIS A 222 4.87 9.52 22.40
N ALA A 223 4.21 10.22 23.33
CA ALA A 223 3.91 9.67 24.65
C ALA A 223 3.01 8.43 24.58
N LEU A 224 2.00 8.45 23.70
CA LEU A 224 1.11 7.30 23.46
C LEU A 224 1.83 6.11 22.81
N LEU A 225 2.86 6.37 22.01
CA LEU A 225 3.76 5.35 21.44
C LEU A 225 4.88 4.91 22.41
N ALA A 226 4.82 5.34 23.67
CA ALA A 226 5.86 5.10 24.69
C ALA A 226 7.25 5.63 24.32
N ASN A 227 7.34 6.59 23.41
CA ASN A 227 8.57 7.29 23.04
C ASN A 227 8.76 8.53 23.92
N GLN A 228 9.13 8.30 25.19
CA GLN A 228 9.20 9.35 26.21
C GLN A 228 10.20 10.46 25.87
N ASP A 229 11.32 10.12 25.25
CA ASP A 229 12.38 11.08 24.91
C ASP A 229 11.89 12.09 23.87
N GLN A 230 11.26 11.62 22.78
CA GLN A 230 10.68 12.51 21.76
C GLN A 230 9.49 13.30 22.29
N ALA A 231 8.63 12.65 23.10
CA ALA A 231 7.52 13.34 23.75
C ALA A 231 8.00 14.54 24.57
N THR A 232 9.03 14.33 25.39
CA THR A 232 9.63 15.38 26.21
C THR A 232 10.31 16.44 25.35
N ALA A 233 11.02 16.05 24.28
CA ALA A 233 11.68 16.98 23.39
C ALA A 233 10.69 17.96 22.74
N TYR A 234 9.58 17.47 22.18
CA TYR A 234 8.56 18.34 21.58
C TYR A 234 7.86 19.24 22.60
N ALA A 235 7.57 18.72 23.80
CA ALA A 235 7.00 19.55 24.87
C ALA A 235 7.97 20.66 25.29
N GLN A 236 9.28 20.35 25.39
CA GLN A 236 10.28 21.34 25.76
C GLN A 236 10.47 22.41 24.67
N LEU A 237 10.36 22.06 23.39
CA LEU A 237 10.42 23.03 22.29
C LEU A 237 9.32 24.10 22.40
N ILE A 238 8.13 23.75 22.87
CA ILE A 238 7.03 24.71 23.08
C ILE A 238 7.36 25.67 24.23
N LEU A 239 8.08 25.21 25.26
CA LEU A 239 8.47 26.04 26.41
C LEU A 239 9.68 26.94 26.11
N ASP A 240 10.66 26.42 25.37
CA ASP A 240 11.94 27.10 25.11
C ASP A 240 11.87 28.06 23.92
N ASP A 241 11.11 27.72 22.88
CA ASP A 241 10.98 28.48 21.63
C ASP A 241 9.54 28.44 21.10
N PRO A 242 8.58 29.04 21.83
CA PRO A 242 7.19 29.08 21.40
C PRO A 242 7.03 29.92 20.13
N ALA A 243 6.18 29.46 19.22
CA ALA A 243 5.83 30.19 18.01
C ALA A 243 5.18 31.55 18.32
N SER A 244 4.44 31.62 19.43
CA SER A 244 3.87 32.85 19.96
C SER A 244 4.06 32.95 21.49
N PRO A 245 4.46 34.09 22.05
CA PRO A 245 4.52 34.29 23.50
C PRO A 245 3.18 34.11 24.22
N GLU A 246 2.06 34.23 23.50
CA GLU A 246 0.69 34.06 24.01
C GLU A 246 0.09 32.70 23.58
N SER A 247 0.93 31.75 23.17
CA SER A 247 0.50 30.42 22.74
C SER A 247 -0.26 29.69 23.84
N ARG A 248 -1.48 29.26 23.52
CA ARG A 248 -2.35 28.52 24.46
C ARG A 248 -1.85 27.11 24.76
N TRP A 249 -0.81 26.65 24.06
CA TRP A 249 -0.25 25.30 24.16
C TRP A 249 0.94 25.21 25.13
N ILE A 250 1.31 26.32 25.78
CA ILE A 250 2.37 26.42 26.79
C ILE A 250 1.88 25.99 28.20
N GLU A 251 0.55 25.97 28.45
CA GLU A 251 -0.06 25.75 29.78
C GLU A 251 0.06 24.33 30.34
#